data_AF-A0A380JU33-F1
#
_entry.id   AF-A0A380JU33-F1
#
_cell.length_a   1.000
_cell.length_b   1.000
_cell.length_c   1.000
_cell.angle_alpha   90.00
_cell.angle_beta   90.00
_cell.angle_gamma   90.00
#
_symmetry.space_group_name_H-M   'P 1'
#
loop_
_entity.id
_entity.type
_entity.pdbx_description
1 polymer ?
#
loop_
_entity_poly.entity_id
_entity_poly.type
_entity_poly.pdbx_seq_one_letter_code
_entity_poly.pdbx_strand_id
1 'polypeptide(L)'
;MSKNFEKCIKLMVETDFKVSEIAEELKVSERTIYNWKKRDDFNELKEKYQKEYLANLTAPAIRTLQGLLNAKSELVRFQAATDILDRTGYKPTDKQEISIDEPIVLANSWVQDNGS
;
A
#
# COMPACT_ATOMS: atom_id res chain seq x y z
N MET A 1 -1.40 -16.93 23.68
CA MET A 1 -0.52 -17.52 22.64
C MET A 1 0.85 -17.82 23.23
N SER A 2 1.57 -18.82 22.75
CA SER A 2 2.92 -19.15 23.23
C SER A 2 3.93 -18.09 22.75
N LYS A 3 4.81 -17.60 23.61
CA LYS A 3 5.87 -16.62 23.25
C LYS A 3 6.73 -17.09 22.06
N ASN A 4 6.94 -18.40 21.94
CA ASN A 4 7.71 -18.97 20.82
C ASN A 4 6.96 -18.92 19.49
N PHE A 5 5.62 -18.92 19.52
CA PHE A 5 4.77 -18.86 18.33
C PHE A 5 4.87 -17.49 17.64
N GLU A 6 4.70 -16.41 18.40
CA GLU A 6 4.85 -15.04 17.90
C GLU A 6 6.30 -14.75 17.48
N LYS A 7 7.30 -15.20 18.28
CA LYS A 7 8.71 -15.02 17.93
C LYS A 7 9.08 -15.75 16.64
N CYS A 8 8.53 -16.95 16.40
CA CYS A 8 8.69 -17.66 15.13
C CYS A 8 8.18 -16.85 13.95
N ILE A 9 6.99 -16.26 14.07
CA ILE A 9 6.38 -15.46 13.01
C ILE A 9 7.23 -14.23 12.71
N LYS A 10 7.68 -13.50 13.74
CA LYS A 10 8.56 -12.33 13.58
C LYS A 10 9.85 -12.69 12.85
N LEU A 11 10.54 -13.75 13.28
CA LEU A 11 11.76 -14.23 12.63
C LEU A 11 11.50 -14.60 11.17
N MET A 12 10.39 -15.26 10.86
CA MET A 12 10.01 -15.60 9.48
C MET A 12 9.68 -14.40 8.59
N VAL A 13 9.36 -13.24 9.16
CA VAL A 13 8.99 -12.03 8.40
C VAL A 13 10.17 -11.08 8.27
N GLU A 14 10.97 -10.95 9.32
CA GLU A 14 12.04 -9.95 9.42
C GLU A 14 13.41 -10.48 8.95
N THR A 15 13.61 -11.79 8.84
CA THR A 15 14.90 -12.40 8.47
C THR A 15 14.77 -13.44 7.36
N ASP A 16 15.89 -13.74 6.71
CA ASP A 16 16.00 -14.82 5.70
C ASP A 16 16.36 -16.17 6.32
N PHE A 17 16.13 -16.36 7.62
CA PHE A 17 16.51 -17.59 8.32
C PHE A 17 15.74 -18.81 7.81
N LYS A 18 16.45 -19.92 7.67
CA LYS A 18 15.88 -21.23 7.40
C LYS A 18 15.09 -21.72 8.61
N VAL A 19 14.13 -22.61 8.36
CA VAL A 19 13.31 -23.22 9.43
C VAL A 19 14.18 -23.90 10.49
N SER A 20 15.32 -24.48 10.11
CA SER A 20 16.29 -25.08 11.03
C SER A 20 16.91 -24.05 11.97
N GLU A 21 17.33 -22.89 11.47
CA GLU A 21 17.93 -21.81 12.26
C GLU A 21 16.90 -21.19 13.22
N ILE A 22 15.67 -21.02 12.76
CA ILE A 22 14.55 -20.56 13.61
C ILE A 22 14.23 -21.60 14.69
N ALA A 23 14.28 -22.90 14.37
CA ALA A 23 14.04 -23.98 15.31
C ALA A 23 15.12 -24.02 16.42
N GLU A 24 16.39 -23.85 16.05
CA GLU A 24 17.51 -23.73 16.98
C GLU A 24 17.35 -22.52 17.92
N GLU A 25 17.08 -21.34 17.35
CA GLU A 25 16.89 -20.09 18.11
C GLU A 25 15.71 -20.17 19.10
N LEU A 26 14.63 -20.85 18.71
CA LEU A 26 13.44 -21.03 19.54
C LEU A 26 13.50 -22.25 20.46
N LYS A 27 14.55 -23.09 20.32
CA LYS A 27 14.71 -24.37 21.03
C LYS A 27 13.49 -25.29 20.86
N VAL A 28 12.96 -25.35 19.63
CA VAL A 28 11.83 -26.24 19.27
C VAL A 28 12.26 -27.17 18.15
N SER A 29 11.53 -28.28 17.96
CA SER A 29 11.77 -29.12 16.78
C SER A 29 11.29 -28.43 15.51
N GLU A 30 11.97 -28.64 14.38
CA GLU A 30 11.49 -28.14 13.08
C GLU A 30 10.08 -28.63 12.77
N ARG A 31 9.77 -29.87 13.14
CA ARG A 31 8.43 -30.46 12.98
C ARG A 31 7.34 -29.63 13.67
N THR A 32 7.65 -29.04 14.83
CA THR A 32 6.74 -28.14 15.53
C THR A 32 6.43 -26.90 14.68
N ILE A 33 7.43 -26.30 14.05
CA ILE A 33 7.26 -25.14 13.17
C ILE A 33 6.46 -25.53 11.92
N TYR A 34 6.76 -26.68 11.30
CA TYR A 34 5.98 -27.18 10.16
C TYR A 34 4.52 -27.42 10.52
N ASN A 35 4.23 -27.89 11.74
CA ASN A 35 2.87 -28.05 12.24
C ASN A 35 2.19 -26.69 12.45
N TRP A 36 2.91 -25.69 12.97
CA TRP A 36 2.37 -24.33 13.14
C TRP A 36 1.99 -23.69 11.80
N LYS A 37 2.84 -23.81 10.77
CA LYS A 37 2.56 -23.27 9.42
C LYS A 37 1.28 -23.80 8.77
N LYS A 38 0.77 -24.95 9.23
CA LYS A 38 -0.47 -25.55 8.73
C LYS A 38 -1.73 -25.03 9.44
N ARG A 39 -1.58 -24.26 10.52
CA ARG A 39 -2.71 -23.72 11.26
C ARG A 39 -3.12 -22.38 10.68
N ASP A 40 -4.43 -22.14 10.62
CA ASP A 40 -4.98 -20.89 10.08
C ASP A 40 -4.59 -19.69 10.94
N ASP A 41 -4.62 -19.84 12.27
CA ASP A 41 -4.23 -18.78 13.22
C ASP A 41 -2.77 -18.32 13.04
N PHE A 42 -1.86 -19.22 12.64
CA PHE A 42 -0.49 -18.88 12.33
C PHE A 42 -0.38 -18.05 11.05
N ASN A 43 -1.15 -18.42 10.01
CA ASN A 43 -1.11 -17.75 8.72
C ASN A 43 -1.74 -16.35 8.80
N GLU A 44 -2.88 -16.22 9.48
CA GLU A 44 -3.53 -14.93 9.74
C GLU A 44 -2.61 -13.98 10.52
N LEU A 45 -1.99 -14.48 11.59
CA LEU A 45 -1.08 -13.68 12.39
C LEU A 45 0.18 -13.30 11.61
N LYS A 46 0.73 -14.22 10.80
CA LYS A 46 1.84 -13.93 9.91
C LYS A 46 1.49 -12.84 8.90
N GLU A 47 0.33 -12.92 8.25
CA GLU A 47 -0.11 -11.90 7.30
C GLU A 47 -0.25 -10.53 7.98
N LYS A 48 -0.81 -10.49 9.19
CA LYS A 48 -0.87 -9.26 9.99
C LYS A 48 0.52 -8.67 10.24
N TYR A 49 1.47 -9.50 10.68
CA TYR A 49 2.85 -9.05 10.91
C TYR A 49 3.54 -8.58 9.62
N GLN A 50 3.28 -9.22 8.48
CA GLN A 50 3.82 -8.77 7.19
C GLN A 50 3.29 -7.38 6.81
N LYS A 51 2.00 -7.11 7.02
CA LYS A 51 1.41 -5.78 6.79
C LYS A 51 2.02 -4.72 7.71
N GLU A 52 2.17 -5.05 8.99
CA GLU A 52 2.82 -4.15 9.97
C GLU A 52 4.29 -3.87 9.61
N TYR A 53 5.04 -4.91 9.23
CA TYR A 53 6.43 -4.77 8.80
C TYR A 53 6.55 -3.89 7.55
N LEU A 54 5.70 -4.10 6.54
CA LEU A 54 5.67 -3.27 5.34
C LEU A 54 5.32 -1.81 5.67
N ALA A 55 4.37 -1.57 6.57
CA ALA A 55 4.04 -0.23 7.02
C ALA A 55 5.26 0.46 7.67
N ASN A 56 6.04 -0.27 8.45
CA ASN A 56 7.27 0.24 9.06
C ASN A 56 8.37 0.59 8.04
N LEU A 57 8.37 -0.04 6.86
CA LEU A 57 9.30 0.28 5.76
C LEU A 57 8.99 1.61 5.07
N THR A 58 7.84 2.24 5.34
CA THR A 58 7.44 3.52 4.75
C THR A 58 8.49 4.61 5.00
N ALA A 59 8.93 4.79 6.24
CA ALA A 59 9.90 5.84 6.57
C ALA A 59 11.28 5.63 5.91
N PRO A 60 11.89 4.42 5.94
CA PRO A 60 13.05 4.10 5.11
C PRO A 60 12.84 4.37 3.62
N ALA A 61 11.71 3.95 3.05
CA ALA A 61 11.41 4.16 1.63
C ALA A 61 11.36 5.65 1.27
N ILE A 62 10.73 6.49 2.11
CA ILE A 62 10.72 7.96 1.93
C ILE A 62 12.15 8.52 1.92
N ARG A 63 13.01 8.09 2.84
CA ARG A 63 14.42 8.53 2.89
C ARG A 63 15.20 8.09 1.66
N THR A 64 14.97 6.87 1.18
CA THR A 64 15.55 6.39 -0.07
C THR A 64 15.11 7.27 -1.23
N LEU A 65 13.81 7.55 -1.36
CA LEU A 65 13.26 8.41 -2.42
C LEU A 65 13.87 9.81 -2.37
N GLN A 66 14.00 10.41 -1.18
CA GLN A 66 14.70 11.68 -0.98
C GLN A 66 16.17 11.61 -1.44
N GLY A 67 16.88 10.54 -1.10
CA GLY A 67 18.28 10.34 -1.51
C GLY A 67 18.45 10.24 -3.03
N LEU A 68 17.48 9.66 -3.73
CA LEU A 68 17.50 9.50 -5.19
C LEU A 68 17.43 10.85 -5.95
N LEU A 69 17.04 11.95 -5.30
CA LEU A 69 17.15 13.30 -5.87
C LEU A 69 18.59 13.69 -6.22
N ASN A 70 19.58 13.03 -5.61
CA ASN A 70 21.01 13.24 -5.88
C ASN A 70 21.66 12.08 -6.66
N ALA A 71 20.87 11.17 -7.24
CA ALA A 71 21.41 10.04 -8.01
C ALA A 71 22.27 10.52 -9.20
N LYS A 72 23.31 9.78 -9.59
CA LYS A 72 24.12 10.13 -10.78
C LYS A 72 23.31 10.08 -12.08
N SER A 73 22.40 9.12 -12.18
CA SER A 73 21.51 8.96 -13.32
C SER A 73 20.47 10.08 -13.35
N GLU A 74 20.45 10.85 -14.43
CA GLU A 74 19.51 11.95 -14.61
C GLU A 74 18.06 11.45 -14.68
N LEU A 75 17.84 10.31 -15.33
CA LEU A 75 16.52 9.68 -15.41
C LEU A 75 15.99 9.31 -14.02
N VAL A 76 16.84 8.73 -13.16
CA VAL A 76 16.44 8.35 -11.80
C VAL A 76 16.13 9.59 -10.95
N ARG A 77 16.93 10.65 -11.06
CA ARG A 77 16.63 11.93 -10.38
C ARG A 77 15.30 12.52 -10.86
N PHE A 78 15.08 12.54 -12.17
CA PHE A 78 13.85 13.04 -12.78
C PHE A 78 12.62 12.25 -12.31
N GLN A 79 12.72 10.92 -12.28
CA GLN A 79 11.65 10.04 -11.79
C GLN A 79 11.36 10.28 -10.30
N ALA A 80 12.39 10.36 -9.46
CA ALA A 80 12.23 10.63 -8.04
C ALA A 80 11.59 12.01 -7.78
N ALA A 81 12.02 13.04 -8.50
CA ALA A 81 11.44 14.37 -8.41
C ALA A 81 9.96 14.38 -8.85
N THR A 82 9.63 13.70 -9.95
CA THR A 82 8.26 13.58 -10.45
C THR A 82 7.36 12.85 -9.46
N ASP A 83 7.80 11.70 -8.95
CA ASP A 83 7.04 10.90 -7.97
C ASP A 83 6.78 11.70 -6.68
N ILE A 84 7.74 12.49 -6.20
CA ILE A 84 7.55 13.38 -5.04
C ILE A 84 6.49 14.45 -5.35
N LEU A 85 6.56 15.13 -6.50
CA LEU A 85 5.61 16.18 -6.88
C LEU A 85 4.18 15.63 -7.04
N ASP A 86 4.04 14.44 -7.63
CA ASP A 86 2.76 13.76 -7.80
C ASP A 86 2.14 13.39 -6.44
N ARG A 87 2.95 12.89 -5.50
CA ARG A 87 2.48 12.51 -4.15
C ARG A 87 2.15 13.71 -3.26
N THR A 88 2.77 14.86 -3.50
CA THR A 88 2.60 16.07 -2.69
C THR A 88 1.58 17.04 -3.28
N GLY A 89 0.96 16.70 -4.42
CA GLY A 89 -0.12 17.47 -5.02
C GLY A 89 0.34 18.71 -5.81
N TYR A 90 1.63 18.78 -6.17
CA TYR A 90 2.15 19.84 -7.04
C TYR A 90 2.06 19.50 -8.53
N LYS A 91 1.43 18.37 -8.88
CA LYS A 91 1.13 18.06 -10.28
C LYS A 91 0.17 19.12 -10.83
N PRO A 92 0.43 19.71 -12.01
CA PRO A 92 -0.53 20.58 -12.68
C PRO A 92 -1.88 19.86 -12.77
N THR A 93 -2.95 20.56 -12.41
CA THR A 93 -4.30 19.99 -12.45
C THR A 93 -4.62 19.54 -13.87
N ASP A 94 -5.03 18.27 -14.00
CA ASP A 94 -5.51 17.74 -15.27
C ASP A 94 -6.77 18.55 -15.66
N LYS A 95 -6.70 19.24 -16.79
CA LYS A 95 -7.80 20.05 -17.30
C LYS A 95 -8.91 19.10 -17.77
N GLN A 96 -9.99 19.01 -17.00
CA GLN A 96 -11.18 18.27 -17.43
C GLN A 96 -12.03 19.17 -18.31
N GLU A 97 -12.19 18.80 -19.59
CA GLU A 97 -13.22 19.37 -20.45
C GLU A 97 -14.53 18.61 -20.21
N ILE A 98 -15.50 19.28 -19.59
CA ILE A 98 -16.85 18.76 -19.39
C ILE A 98 -17.69 19.30 -20.56
N SER A 99 -18.06 18.44 -21.50
CA SER A 99 -19.09 18.74 -22.49
C SER A 99 -20.44 18.29 -21.94
N ILE A 100 -21.35 19.23 -21.71
CA ILE A 100 -22.74 18.94 -21.35
C ILE A 100 -23.58 19.16 -22.61
N ASP A 101 -23.96 18.07 -23.28
CA ASP A 101 -24.90 18.08 -24.40
C ASP A 101 -26.33 17.85 -23.89
N GLU A 102 -26.78 18.67 -22.93
CA GLU A 102 -28.18 18.63 -22.50
C GLU A 102 -29.02 19.57 -23.38
N PRO A 103 -30.12 19.08 -24.00
CA PRO A 103 -31.00 19.92 -24.79
C PRO A 103 -31.70 20.94 -23.88
N ILE A 104 -31.62 22.21 -24.26
CA ILE A 104 -32.38 23.29 -23.61
C ILE A 104 -33.86 23.01 -23.82
N VAL A 105 -34.55 22.50 -22.79
CA VAL A 105 -36.01 22.43 -22.77
C VAL A 105 -36.52 23.84 -22.46
N LEU A 106 -36.84 24.60 -23.52
CA LEU A 106 -37.61 25.83 -23.40
C LEU A 106 -39.06 25.45 -23.04
N ALA A 107 -39.34 25.31 -21.74
CA ALA A 107 -40.72 25.27 -21.27
C ALA A 107 -41.31 26.67 -21.47
N ASN A 108 -42.09 26.83 -22.53
CA ASN A 108 -42.96 27.99 -22.70
C ASN A 108 -44.02 27.96 -21.60
N SER A 109 -43.68 28.47 -20.41
CA SER A 109 -44.70 29.04 -19.54
C SER A 109 -45.28 30.25 -20.27
N TRP A 110 -46.58 30.48 -20.15
CA TRP A 110 -47.36 31.52 -20.85
C TRP A 110 -47.87 31.17 -22.26
N VAL A 111 -48.72 30.14 -22.35
CA VAL A 111 -49.94 30.27 -23.13
C VAL A 111 -51.09 30.36 -22.13
N GLN A 112 -51.49 31.59 -21.77
CA GLN A 112 -52.81 31.79 -21.18
C GLN A 112 -53.81 31.66 -22.32
N ASP A 113 -54.51 30.52 -22.35
CA ASP A 113 -55.73 30.35 -23.13
C ASP A 113 -56.76 31.36 -22.60
N ASN A 114 -56.90 32.49 -23.28
CA ASN A 114 -57.98 33.44 -23.04
C ASN A 114 -59.28 32.83 -23.59
N GLY A 115 -59.88 31.94 -22.79
CA GLY A 115 -61.23 31.45 -23.03
C GLY A 115 -62.28 32.40 -22.47
N SER A 116 -62.88 33.21 -23.34
CA SER A 116 -64.31 33.62 -23.31
C SER A 116 -64.71 34.18 -24.68
#